data_AF-A0A7S6ZRJ8-F1
#
_entry.id   AF-A0A7S6ZRJ8-F1
#
_cell.length_a   1.000
_cell.length_b   1.000
_cell.length_c   1.000
_cell.angle_alpha   90.00
_cell.angle_beta   90.00
_cell.angle_gamma   90.00
#
_symmetry.space_group_name_H-M   'P 1'
#
loop_
_entity.id
_entity.type
_entity.pdbx_description
1 polymer ?
#
loop_
_entity_poly.entity_id
_entity_poly.type
_entity_poly.pdbx_seq_one_letter_code
_entity_poly.pdbx_strand_id
1 'polypeptide(L)'
;MVDWPRSGPDRAEPAPDGRYRWPPEAASEAVTLKPFSTRTPARAASTFLLGLALAGTVLAGCSPSTLPAPPNGSVAEQQRIDLVDGTGAVAAAGDEVSVHYTGWVYDQDAPENRGAQFDSSRERGTPIEFVLGAGRVIRGWDDGVAGMRVGGKRVLLIPAAQGYGSRGAGGVIPPDASLVFEVELMDVSKKH
;
A
#
# COMPACT_ATOMS: atom_id res chain seq x y z
N MET A 1 -33.88 -14.13 -17.52
CA MET A 1 -32.73 -14.88 -18.07
C MET A 1 -31.90 -13.90 -18.86
N VAL A 2 -30.87 -13.34 -18.23
CA VAL A 2 -29.96 -12.40 -18.88
C VAL A 2 -28.79 -13.22 -19.38
N ASP A 3 -28.69 -13.30 -20.70
CA ASP A 3 -27.64 -13.98 -21.44
C ASP A 3 -26.36 -13.13 -21.35
N TRP A 4 -25.30 -13.67 -20.76
CA TRP A 4 -24.01 -12.99 -20.60
C TRP A 4 -23.09 -13.37 -21.78
N PRO A 5 -22.46 -12.39 -22.47
CA PRO A 5 -21.59 -12.70 -23.59
C PRO A 5 -20.34 -13.45 -23.13
N ARG A 6 -20.20 -14.70 -23.58
CA ARG A 6 -18.95 -15.46 -23.55
C ARG A 6 -18.03 -14.90 -24.62
N SER A 7 -17.11 -13.99 -24.26
CA SER A 7 -15.75 -13.85 -24.81
C SER A 7 -15.17 -12.49 -24.40
N GLY A 8 -14.32 -12.49 -23.38
CA GLY A 8 -13.33 -11.45 -23.11
C GLY A 8 -11.95 -12.11 -22.99
N PRO A 9 -10.85 -11.40 -23.25
CA PRO A 9 -9.50 -11.99 -23.32
C PRO A 9 -8.89 -12.38 -21.96
N ASP A 10 -9.61 -12.18 -20.84
CA ASP A 10 -9.08 -12.41 -19.49
C ASP A 10 -9.40 -13.82 -18.94
N ARG A 11 -8.86 -14.86 -19.58
CA ARG A 11 -8.60 -16.11 -18.88
C ARG A 11 -7.10 -16.33 -18.81
N ALA A 12 -6.54 -16.14 -17.63
CA ALA A 12 -5.27 -16.78 -17.28
C ALA A 12 -5.44 -18.29 -17.45
N GLU A 13 -4.77 -18.86 -18.45
CA GLU A 13 -4.70 -20.30 -18.62
C GLU A 13 -3.74 -20.87 -17.56
N PRO A 14 -4.11 -21.93 -16.84
CA PRO A 14 -3.22 -22.53 -15.86
C PRO A 14 -2.06 -23.25 -16.56
N ALA A 15 -0.83 -22.88 -16.23
CA ALA A 15 0.36 -23.62 -16.65
C ALA A 15 0.40 -25.01 -15.96
N PRO A 16 0.87 -26.06 -16.66
CA PRO A 16 0.83 -27.45 -16.16
C PRO A 16 1.74 -27.72 -14.94
N ASP A 17 2.52 -26.72 -14.50
CA ASP A 17 3.42 -26.79 -13.35
C ASP A 17 2.87 -26.10 -12.08
N GLY A 18 1.64 -25.58 -12.13
CA GLY A 18 0.96 -24.97 -10.97
C GLY A 18 1.46 -23.57 -10.61
N ARG A 19 2.24 -22.91 -11.46
CA ARG A 19 2.68 -21.52 -11.28
C ARG A 19 1.83 -20.59 -12.14
N TYR A 20 1.23 -19.57 -11.52
CA TYR A 20 0.58 -18.50 -12.28
C TYR A 20 1.65 -17.64 -12.95
N ARG A 21 1.66 -17.62 -14.28
CA ARG A 21 2.53 -16.78 -15.11
C ARG A 21 1.68 -15.70 -15.79
N TRP A 22 1.88 -14.45 -15.41
CA TRP A 22 1.24 -13.31 -16.07
C TRP A 22 1.91 -13.05 -17.43
N PRO A 23 1.17 -12.71 -18.51
CA PRO A 23 1.77 -12.34 -19.80
C PRO A 23 2.52 -10.99 -19.69
N PRO A 24 3.68 -10.82 -20.35
CA PRO A 24 4.51 -9.62 -20.22
C PRO A 24 4.00 -8.36 -20.96
N GLU A 25 2.71 -8.25 -21.30
CA GLU A 25 2.23 -7.22 -22.23
C GLU A 25 0.98 -6.48 -21.75
N ALA A 26 0.94 -6.11 -20.46
CA ALA A 26 -0.09 -5.21 -19.92
C ALA A 26 0.47 -4.13 -18.99
N ALA A 27 1.76 -3.79 -19.13
CA ALA A 27 2.35 -2.65 -18.46
C ALA A 27 2.74 -1.62 -19.52
N SER A 28 2.30 -0.37 -19.32
CA SER A 28 2.77 0.86 -19.98
C SER A 28 1.92 1.38 -21.14
N GLU A 29 0.72 1.89 -20.85
CA GLU A 29 0.31 3.13 -21.49
C GLU A 29 0.60 4.27 -20.53
N ALA A 30 1.85 4.75 -20.59
CA ALA A 30 2.24 6.01 -20.00
C ALA A 30 1.42 7.13 -20.66
N VAL A 31 0.42 7.63 -19.92
CA VAL A 31 -0.25 8.89 -20.24
C VAL A 31 0.84 9.95 -20.38
N THR A 32 1.08 10.35 -21.63
CA THR A 32 1.99 11.44 -21.98
C THR A 32 1.41 12.73 -21.41
N LEU A 33 1.84 13.09 -20.21
CA LEU A 33 1.63 14.42 -19.65
C LEU A 33 2.46 15.40 -20.49
N LYS A 34 1.77 16.28 -21.21
CA LYS A 34 2.38 17.40 -21.93
C LYS A 34 3.23 18.24 -20.96
N PRO A 35 4.44 18.68 -21.35
CA PRO A 35 5.26 19.51 -20.49
C PRO A 35 4.58 20.86 -20.27
N PHE A 36 4.24 21.15 -19.02
CA PHE A 36 3.77 22.47 -18.60
C PHE A 36 4.94 23.45 -18.74
N SER A 37 4.86 24.31 -19.74
CA SER A 37 5.85 25.34 -20.05
C SER A 37 5.87 26.38 -18.93
N THR A 38 6.87 26.31 -18.05
CA THR A 38 7.15 27.36 -17.08
C THR A 38 7.87 28.50 -17.78
N ARG A 39 7.17 29.63 -17.97
CA ARG A 39 7.77 30.89 -18.42
C ARG A 39 8.72 31.40 -17.35
N THR A 40 10.00 31.38 -17.66
CA THR A 40 11.07 32.06 -16.91
C THR A 40 10.84 33.58 -16.93
N PRO A 41 10.70 34.28 -15.78
CA PRO A 41 10.91 35.71 -15.77
C PRO A 41 12.41 36.00 -15.78
N ALA A 42 12.86 36.69 -16.82
CA ALA A 42 14.20 37.25 -16.92
C ALA A 42 14.51 38.10 -15.68
N ARG A 43 15.55 37.73 -14.94
CA ARG A 43 16.16 38.60 -13.93
C ARG A 43 17.56 38.94 -14.36
N ALA A 44 17.74 40.24 -14.61
CA ALA A 44 18.95 40.90 -15.02
C ALA A 44 20.11 40.57 -14.09
N ALA A 45 21.22 40.11 -14.68
CA ALA A 45 22.50 40.00 -14.02
C ALA A 45 23.06 41.41 -13.78
N SER A 46 23.24 41.78 -12.52
CA SER A 46 24.02 42.95 -12.13
C SER A 46 25.19 42.45 -11.29
N THR A 47 26.37 42.49 -11.90
CA THR A 47 27.67 42.17 -11.33
C THR A 47 28.06 43.23 -10.30
N PHE A 48 28.29 42.80 -9.06
CA PHE A 48 29.03 43.59 -8.07
C PHE A 48 30.13 42.72 -7.46
N LEU A 49 31.36 43.23 -7.52
CA LEU A 49 32.60 42.58 -7.12
C LEU A 49 32.88 42.74 -5.62
N LEU A 50 33.53 41.72 -5.08
CA LEU A 50 34.57 41.74 -4.03
C LEU A 50 34.16 42.09 -2.57
N GLY A 51 34.26 41.10 -1.68
CA GLY A 51 34.17 41.30 -0.23
C GLY A 51 34.47 40.03 0.58
N LEU A 52 35.73 39.88 0.94
CA LEU A 52 36.35 38.90 1.85
C LEU A 52 35.64 38.80 3.22
N ALA A 53 35.52 37.57 3.80
CA ALA A 53 35.80 37.21 5.21
C ALA A 53 34.81 36.24 5.89
N LEU A 54 35.42 35.17 6.44
CA LEU A 54 35.11 34.42 7.67
C LEU A 54 33.86 33.51 7.78
N ALA A 55 34.19 32.22 7.82
CA ALA A 55 33.96 31.30 8.95
C ALA A 55 32.52 30.91 9.33
N GLY A 56 32.11 29.77 8.76
CA GLY A 56 31.66 28.59 9.51
C GLY A 56 30.58 28.78 10.58
N THR A 57 29.33 28.49 10.22
CA THR A 57 28.30 28.10 11.19
C THR A 57 27.77 26.73 10.77
N VAL A 58 28.00 25.76 11.64
CA VAL A 58 27.71 24.35 11.45
C VAL A 58 26.20 24.17 11.33
N LEU A 59 25.72 23.76 10.16
CA LEU A 59 24.39 23.17 10.05
C LEU A 59 24.46 21.83 10.78
N ALA A 60 23.83 21.77 11.95
CA ALA A 60 23.59 20.53 12.66
C ALA A 60 22.87 19.57 11.71
N GLY A 61 23.62 18.63 11.16
CA GLY A 61 23.07 17.51 10.43
C GLY A 61 22.21 16.72 11.40
N CYS A 62 20.90 16.82 11.27
CA CYS A 62 20.03 15.72 11.66
C CYS A 62 20.47 14.53 10.80
N SER A 63 21.32 13.65 11.35
CA SER A 63 21.51 12.33 10.79
C SER A 63 20.15 11.63 10.89
N PRO A 64 19.47 11.31 9.78
CA PRO A 64 18.40 10.34 9.87
C PRO A 64 19.06 9.06 10.38
N SER A 65 18.56 8.50 11.48
CA SER A 65 18.99 7.21 11.98
C SER A 65 18.83 6.19 10.85
N THR A 66 19.90 5.93 10.11
CA THR A 66 19.95 4.85 9.13
C THR A 66 20.02 3.55 9.92
N LEU A 67 18.85 3.11 10.41
CA LEU A 67 18.65 1.70 10.69
C LEU A 67 18.92 0.95 9.38
N PRO A 68 19.57 -0.22 9.42
CA PRO A 68 19.72 -1.03 8.23
C PRO A 68 18.33 -1.29 7.66
N ALA A 69 18.09 -0.84 6.43
CA ALA A 69 16.84 -1.13 5.74
C ALA A 69 16.65 -2.65 5.72
N PRO A 70 15.43 -3.16 5.95
CA PRO A 70 15.16 -4.59 5.78
C PRO A 70 15.66 -5.04 4.41
N PRO A 71 16.14 -6.28 4.27
CA PRO A 71 16.80 -6.76 3.05
C PRO A 71 15.96 -6.61 1.77
N ASN A 72 14.64 -6.40 1.89
CA ASN A 72 13.68 -6.32 0.79
C ASN A 72 13.00 -4.94 0.69
N GLY A 73 13.60 -3.90 1.29
CA GLY A 73 13.03 -2.56 1.38
C GLY A 73 12.05 -2.39 2.55
N SER A 74 11.55 -1.17 2.73
CA SER A 74 10.59 -0.83 3.78
C SER A 74 9.66 0.30 3.37
N VAL A 75 8.43 0.24 3.84
CA VAL A 75 7.45 1.31 3.72
C VAL A 75 7.70 2.30 4.85
N ALA A 76 7.96 3.57 4.53
CA ALA A 76 8.23 4.60 5.54
C ALA A 76 6.95 5.11 6.22
N GLU A 77 5.87 5.24 5.46
CA GLU A 77 4.57 5.72 5.92
C GLU A 77 3.47 4.88 5.30
N GLN A 78 2.39 4.65 6.05
CA GLN A 78 1.27 3.88 5.56
C GLN A 78 0.63 4.53 4.33
N GLN A 79 0.38 3.69 3.31
CA GLN A 79 -0.33 4.11 2.11
C GLN A 79 -1.66 3.37 1.97
N ARG A 80 -2.66 4.08 1.46
CA ARG A 80 -4.01 3.59 1.16
C ARG A 80 -4.26 3.81 -0.33
N ILE A 81 -4.30 2.73 -1.11
CA ILE A 81 -4.50 2.78 -2.55
C ILE A 81 -5.83 2.12 -2.87
N ASP A 82 -6.84 2.93 -3.18
CA ASP A 82 -8.15 2.44 -3.59
C ASP A 82 -8.08 1.83 -5.00
N LEU A 83 -8.45 0.55 -5.10
CA LEU A 83 -8.57 -0.16 -6.37
C LEU A 83 -10.00 -0.09 -6.91
N VAL A 84 -10.98 -0.19 -6.01
CA VAL A 84 -12.40 -0.13 -6.32
C VAL A 84 -13.09 0.65 -5.21
N ASP A 85 -13.80 1.71 -5.59
CA ASP A 85 -14.67 2.44 -4.68
C ASP A 85 -15.95 1.64 -4.43
N GLY A 86 -16.21 1.31 -3.16
CA GLY A 86 -17.46 0.66 -2.76
C GLY A 86 -18.65 1.61 -2.83
N THR A 87 -19.86 1.06 -2.95
CA THR A 87 -21.10 1.83 -3.04
C THR A 87 -21.97 1.77 -1.78
N GLY A 88 -21.65 0.87 -0.85
CA GLY A 88 -22.45 0.68 0.36
C GLY A 88 -22.06 1.60 1.53
N ALA A 89 -22.36 1.13 2.74
CA ALA A 89 -22.08 1.85 3.98
C ALA A 89 -20.59 2.14 4.15
N VAL A 90 -20.27 3.29 4.75
CA VAL A 90 -18.89 3.67 5.08
C VAL A 90 -18.52 3.03 6.41
N ALA A 91 -17.36 2.37 6.46
CA ALA A 91 -16.77 1.86 7.68
C ALA A 91 -16.21 3.01 8.55
N ALA A 92 -16.77 3.18 9.74
CA ALA A 92 -16.31 4.13 10.74
C ALA A 92 -15.80 3.42 12.00
N ALA A 93 -14.94 4.10 12.77
CA ALA A 93 -14.46 3.57 14.03
C ALA A 93 -15.65 3.27 14.98
N GLY A 94 -15.62 2.10 15.61
CA GLY A 94 -16.70 1.55 16.43
C GLY A 94 -17.65 0.59 15.69
N ASP A 95 -17.66 0.60 14.36
CA ASP A 95 -18.46 -0.35 13.58
C ASP A 95 -17.81 -1.75 13.57
N GLU A 96 -18.64 -2.78 13.50
CA GLU A 96 -18.21 -4.15 13.23
C GLU A 96 -18.13 -4.35 11.72
N VAL A 97 -16.95 -4.71 11.21
CA VAL A 97 -16.70 -4.83 9.77
C VAL A 97 -16.34 -6.26 9.41
N SER A 98 -16.84 -6.73 8.27
CA SER A 98 -16.50 -8.03 7.69
C SER A 98 -15.63 -7.81 6.45
N VAL A 99 -14.42 -8.36 6.45
CA VAL A 99 -13.39 -8.06 5.44
C VAL A 99 -12.77 -9.33 4.88
N HIS A 100 -12.69 -9.41 3.55
CA HIS A 100 -11.78 -10.34 2.89
C HIS A 100 -10.44 -9.66 2.67
N TYR A 101 -9.37 -10.38 3.00
CA TYR A 101 -8.01 -9.92 2.77
C TYR A 101 -7.10 -11.03 2.28
N THR A 102 -5.99 -10.56 1.69
CA THR A 102 -4.77 -11.32 1.47
C THR A 102 -3.59 -10.45 1.89
N GLY A 103 -2.63 -11.04 2.59
CA GLY A 103 -1.46 -10.37 3.16
C GLY A 103 -0.14 -10.97 2.64
N TRP A 104 0.77 -10.07 2.29
CA TRP A 104 2.12 -10.39 1.80
C TRP A 104 3.17 -9.59 2.56
N VAL A 105 4.36 -10.16 2.71
CA VAL A 105 5.54 -9.41 3.12
C VAL A 105 5.89 -8.44 2.00
N TYR A 106 6.10 -7.17 2.34
CA TYR A 106 6.53 -6.15 1.38
C TYR A 106 7.91 -6.52 0.83
N ASP A 107 8.03 -6.44 -0.49
CA ASP A 107 9.28 -6.65 -1.20
C ASP A 107 9.34 -5.71 -2.38
N GLN A 108 10.24 -4.72 -2.33
CA GLN A 108 10.35 -3.68 -3.37
C GLN A 108 10.74 -4.23 -4.75
N ASP A 109 11.38 -5.41 -4.80
CA ASP A 109 11.85 -6.03 -6.03
C ASP A 109 10.83 -7.02 -6.61
N ALA A 110 9.76 -7.30 -5.86
CA ALA A 110 8.65 -8.15 -6.27
C ALA A 110 7.58 -7.37 -7.06
N PRO A 111 6.83 -8.03 -7.96
CA PRO A 111 5.71 -7.40 -8.66
C PRO A 111 4.68 -6.85 -7.65
N GLU A 112 4.21 -5.62 -7.90
CA GLU A 112 3.25 -4.91 -7.04
C GLU A 112 3.72 -4.72 -5.58
N ASN A 113 5.02 -4.88 -5.32
CA ASN A 113 5.63 -4.94 -4.00
C ASN A 113 5.17 -6.11 -3.11
N ARG A 114 4.65 -7.19 -3.71
CA ARG A 114 4.09 -8.35 -3.02
C ARG A 114 5.07 -9.52 -3.05
N GLY A 115 5.81 -9.69 -1.95
CA GLY A 115 6.72 -10.81 -1.75
C GLY A 115 6.01 -12.09 -1.32
N ALA A 116 6.49 -12.72 -0.25
CA ALA A 116 5.90 -13.93 0.29
C ALA A 116 4.51 -13.66 0.89
N GLN A 117 3.49 -14.38 0.40
CA GLN A 117 2.18 -14.41 1.04
C GLN A 117 2.30 -15.13 2.38
N PHE A 118 1.75 -14.54 3.44
CA PHE A 118 1.75 -15.17 4.76
C PHE A 118 0.34 -15.49 5.25
N ASP A 119 -0.70 -14.83 4.70
CA ASP A 119 -2.06 -15.06 5.13
C ASP A 119 -3.10 -14.67 4.06
N SER A 120 -4.22 -15.38 4.01
CA SER A 120 -5.32 -15.17 3.06
C SER A 120 -6.65 -15.67 3.64
N SER A 121 -7.58 -14.74 3.86
CA SER A 121 -8.96 -15.10 4.24
C SER A 121 -9.72 -15.82 3.12
N ARG A 122 -9.35 -15.58 1.86
CA ARG A 122 -9.99 -16.23 0.70
C ARG A 122 -9.64 -17.71 0.63
N GLU A 123 -8.41 -18.06 0.95
CA GLU A 123 -7.97 -19.46 1.03
C GLU A 123 -8.64 -20.20 2.17
N ARG A 124 -8.95 -19.51 3.28
CA ARG A 124 -9.78 -20.06 4.36
C ARG A 124 -11.27 -20.12 4.01
N GLY A 125 -11.72 -19.37 3.00
CA GLY A 125 -13.11 -19.28 2.59
C GLY A 125 -14.02 -18.55 3.59
N THR A 126 -13.48 -17.84 4.58
CA THR A 126 -14.27 -17.10 5.58
C THR A 126 -13.67 -15.72 5.81
N PRO A 127 -14.46 -14.63 5.69
CA PRO A 127 -14.04 -13.28 6.06
C PRO A 127 -13.59 -13.19 7.51
N ILE A 128 -12.80 -12.17 7.84
CA ILE A 128 -12.54 -11.81 9.22
C ILE A 128 -13.50 -10.71 9.66
N GLU A 129 -14.05 -10.85 10.86
CA GLU A 129 -14.89 -9.84 11.50
C GLU A 129 -14.14 -9.22 12.67
N PHE A 130 -14.14 -7.89 12.74
CA PHE A 130 -13.54 -7.15 13.84
C PHE A 130 -14.22 -5.80 14.02
N VAL A 131 -14.07 -5.23 15.22
CA VAL A 131 -14.53 -3.87 15.52
C VAL A 131 -13.45 -2.89 15.11
N LEU A 132 -13.77 -1.99 14.17
CA LEU A 132 -12.82 -1.03 13.61
C LEU A 132 -12.42 -0.01 14.67
N GLY A 133 -11.12 0.22 14.84
CA GLY A 133 -10.60 1.21 15.80
C GLY A 133 -10.60 0.75 17.26
N ALA A 134 -10.91 -0.52 17.53
CA ALA A 134 -10.86 -1.09 18.87
C ALA A 134 -9.47 -1.62 19.26
N GLY A 135 -8.45 -1.50 18.38
CA GLY A 135 -7.10 -2.03 18.63
C GLY A 135 -7.05 -3.56 18.70
N ARG A 136 -8.03 -4.24 18.07
CA ARG A 136 -8.12 -5.70 18.02
C ARG A 136 -7.33 -6.30 16.87
N VAL A 137 -6.94 -5.46 15.91
CA VAL A 137 -6.10 -5.77 14.76
C VAL A 137 -4.85 -4.88 14.79
N ILE A 138 -3.91 -5.11 13.88
CA ILE A 138 -2.73 -4.24 13.76
C ILE A 138 -3.16 -2.79 13.47
N ARG A 139 -2.41 -1.82 13.98
CA ARG A 139 -2.77 -0.40 13.87
C ARG A 139 -2.98 0.05 12.42
N GLY A 140 -2.18 -0.48 11.49
CA GLY A 140 -2.31 -0.14 10.08
C GLY A 140 -3.65 -0.57 9.46
N TRP A 141 -4.32 -1.57 10.03
CA TRP A 141 -5.67 -1.95 9.62
C TRP A 141 -6.72 -1.00 10.18
N ASP A 142 -6.64 -0.65 11.46
CA ASP A 142 -7.55 0.31 12.08
C ASP A 142 -7.53 1.66 11.33
N ASP A 143 -6.33 2.15 10.99
CA ASP A 143 -6.16 3.39 10.23
C ASP A 143 -6.45 3.19 8.71
N GLY A 144 -6.21 1.99 8.18
CA GLY A 144 -6.26 1.68 6.75
C GLY A 144 -7.65 1.43 6.19
N VAL A 145 -8.48 0.72 6.95
CA VAL A 145 -9.84 0.32 6.57
C VAL A 145 -10.84 1.44 6.84
N ALA A 146 -10.53 2.35 7.77
CA ALA A 146 -11.36 3.51 8.04
C ALA A 146 -11.65 4.32 6.76
N GLY A 147 -12.94 4.66 6.58
CA GLY A 147 -13.42 5.40 5.42
C GLY A 147 -13.65 4.57 4.15
N MET A 148 -13.35 3.27 4.15
CA MET A 148 -13.75 2.38 3.05
C MET A 148 -15.27 2.20 3.00
N ARG A 149 -15.80 1.93 1.81
CA ARG A 149 -17.22 1.62 1.58
C ARG A 149 -17.40 0.14 1.30
N VAL A 150 -18.53 -0.43 1.73
CA VAL A 150 -18.90 -1.81 1.43
C VAL A 150 -18.88 -2.05 -0.09
N GLY A 151 -18.28 -3.17 -0.49
CA GLY A 151 -17.96 -3.54 -1.88
C GLY A 151 -16.65 -2.95 -2.40
N GLY A 152 -15.97 -2.12 -1.61
CA GLY A 152 -14.72 -1.48 -2.00
C GLY A 152 -13.49 -2.36 -1.80
N LYS A 153 -12.49 -2.19 -2.65
CA LYS A 153 -11.20 -2.88 -2.60
C LYS A 153 -10.07 -1.87 -2.49
N ARG A 154 -9.13 -2.11 -1.58
CA ARG A 154 -7.98 -1.23 -1.32
C ARG A 154 -6.73 -2.04 -1.06
N VAL A 155 -5.59 -1.52 -1.48
CA VAL A 155 -4.27 -1.99 -1.07
C VAL A 155 -3.75 -1.10 0.06
N LEU A 156 -3.32 -1.73 1.14
CA LEU A 156 -2.68 -1.11 2.29
C LEU A 156 -1.21 -1.49 2.30
N LEU A 157 -0.33 -0.50 2.19
CA LEU A 157 1.08 -0.67 2.51
C LEU A 157 1.28 -0.24 3.95
N ILE A 158 1.67 -1.17 4.81
CA ILE A 158 1.75 -0.96 6.26
C ILE A 158 3.23 -0.99 6.67
N PRO A 159 3.76 0.11 7.25
CA PRO A 159 5.11 0.13 7.79
C PRO A 159 5.20 -0.82 8.99
N ALA A 160 6.39 -1.35 9.25
CA ALA A 160 6.59 -2.35 10.31
C ALA A 160 6.06 -1.88 11.68
N ALA A 161 6.25 -0.61 12.02
CA ALA A 161 5.80 -0.01 13.28
C ALA A 161 4.27 -0.02 13.47
N GLN A 162 3.49 -0.05 12.38
CA GLN A 162 2.03 -0.18 12.41
C GLN A 162 1.54 -1.62 12.14
N GLY A 163 2.46 -2.54 11.89
CA GLY A 163 2.23 -3.97 11.69
C GLY A 163 2.69 -4.79 12.90
N TYR A 164 3.72 -5.63 12.70
CA TYR A 164 4.26 -6.54 13.72
C TYR A 164 5.58 -6.07 14.36
N GLY A 165 6.14 -4.95 13.90
CA GLY A 165 7.36 -4.33 14.43
C GLY A 165 8.57 -5.26 14.48
N SER A 166 9.48 -5.00 15.41
CA SER A 166 10.71 -5.76 15.62
C SER A 166 10.48 -7.19 16.14
N ARG A 167 9.25 -7.53 16.54
CA ARG A 167 8.93 -8.87 17.03
C ARG A 167 8.64 -9.85 15.89
N GLY A 168 8.18 -9.34 14.74
CA GLY A 168 7.66 -10.18 13.66
C GLY A 168 6.49 -11.06 14.12
N ALA A 169 6.16 -12.09 13.35
CA ALA A 169 5.10 -13.04 13.69
C ALA A 169 5.33 -14.45 13.13
N GLY A 170 5.23 -15.44 14.01
CA GLY A 170 5.08 -16.86 13.66
C GLY A 170 6.19 -17.49 12.80
N GLY A 171 7.33 -16.81 12.64
CA GLY A 171 8.39 -17.22 11.71
C GLY A 171 8.07 -16.99 10.22
N VAL A 172 6.88 -16.47 9.91
CA VAL A 172 6.44 -16.14 8.54
C VAL A 172 6.61 -14.65 8.23
N ILE A 173 6.50 -13.79 9.24
CA ILE A 173 6.72 -12.35 9.13
C ILE A 173 8.04 -12.03 9.85
N PRO A 174 9.08 -11.60 9.12
CA PRO A 174 10.35 -11.25 9.74
C PRO A 174 10.22 -9.99 10.63
N PRO A 175 11.14 -9.81 11.60
CA PRO A 175 11.29 -8.55 12.33
C PRO A 175 11.41 -7.35 11.40
N ASP A 176 10.78 -6.23 11.78
CA ASP A 176 10.83 -4.95 11.08
C ASP A 176 10.38 -5.01 9.60
N ALA A 177 9.61 -6.05 9.25
CA ALA A 177 9.04 -6.20 7.93
C ALA A 177 7.85 -5.26 7.71
N SER A 178 7.85 -4.60 6.56
CA SER A 178 6.65 -3.91 6.06
C SER A 178 5.71 -4.93 5.40
N LEU A 179 4.44 -4.60 5.32
CA LEU A 179 3.41 -5.53 4.85
C LEU A 179 2.58 -4.89 3.74
N VAL A 180 2.12 -5.72 2.82
CA VAL A 180 1.12 -5.35 1.81
C VAL A 180 -0.13 -6.15 2.08
N PHE A 181 -1.25 -5.48 2.20
CA PHE A 181 -2.56 -6.13 2.30
C PHE A 181 -3.45 -5.65 1.18
N GLU A 182 -4.10 -6.59 0.50
CA GLU A 182 -5.27 -6.28 -0.30
C GLU A 182 -6.49 -6.60 0.55
N VAL A 183 -7.36 -5.62 0.74
CA VAL A 183 -8.57 -5.72 1.55
C VAL A 183 -9.81 -5.41 0.72
N GLU A 184 -10.86 -6.19 0.91
CA GLU A 184 -12.19 -6.03 0.34
C GLU A 184 -13.20 -5.97 1.49
N LEU A 185 -13.90 -4.84 1.60
CA LEU A 185 -14.91 -4.64 2.63
C LEU A 185 -16.22 -5.30 2.19
N MET A 186 -16.62 -6.36 2.87
CA MET A 186 -17.80 -7.16 2.52
C MET A 186 -19.08 -6.64 3.17
N ASP A 187 -19.00 -6.23 4.44
CA ASP A 187 -20.15 -5.72 5.18
C ASP A 187 -19.72 -4.80 6.33
N VAL A 188 -20.65 -3.94 6.76
CA VAL A 188 -20.50 -3.04 7.91
C VAL A 188 -21.77 -3.10 8.75
N SER A 189 -21.63 -3.58 9.98
CA SER A 189 -22.69 -3.63 10.99
C SER A 189 -22.45 -2.57 12.06
N LYS A 190 -23.41 -1.66 12.20
CA LYS A 190 -23.34 -0.60 13.21
C LYS A 190 -23.71 -1.16 14.58
N LYS A 191 -22.76 -1.15 15.51
CA LYS A 191 -23.04 -1.42 16.93
C LYS A 191 -23.56 -0.12 17.55
N HIS A 192 -24.87 -0.06 17.79
CA HIS A 192 -25.52 1.00 18.57
C HIS A 192 -25.31 0.80 20.06
#